data_AF-A0A183FN21-F1
#
_entry.id   AF-A0A183FN21-F1
#
_cell.length_a   1.000
_cell.length_b   1.000
_cell.length_c   1.000
_cell.angle_alpha   90.00
_cell.angle_beta   90.00
_cell.angle_gamma   90.00
#
_symmetry.space_group_name_H-M   'P 1'
#
loop_
_entity.id
_entity.type
_entity.pdbx_description
1 polymer ?
#
loop_
_entity_poly.entity_id
_entity_poly.type
_entity_poly.pdbx_seq_one_letter_code
_entity_poly.pdbx_strand_id
1 'polypeptide(L)' 'MTFNSFRRPQNTFISLNPTRTNNRAQPIRTLAQPQRLSPASPFCFDRDGSERCVDWVPYCRSERFFTYMRTYCTRSCGFC' A
#
# COMPACT_ATOMS: atom_id res chain seq x y z
N MET A 1 54.93 11.05 7.50
CA MET A 1 54.01 11.58 8.53
C MET A 1 52.79 10.70 8.58
N THR A 2 52.45 10.32 9.80
CA THR A 2 51.64 9.17 10.22
C THR A 2 50.14 9.47 10.11
N PHE A 3 49.37 8.66 9.38
CA PHE A 3 47.92 8.66 9.54
C PHE A 3 47.53 7.70 10.66
N ASN A 4 46.96 8.28 11.71
CA ASN A 4 46.47 7.62 12.91
C ASN A 4 45.26 6.73 12.60
N SER A 5 45.44 5.43 12.87
CA SER A 5 44.72 4.70 13.93
C SER A 5 43.19 4.77 13.94
N PHE A 6 42.53 3.98 13.10
CA PHE A 6 41.15 3.53 13.35
C PHE A 6 41.17 2.33 14.31
N ARG A 7 40.76 2.54 15.57
CA ARG A 7 40.55 1.44 16.54
C ARG A 7 39.23 0.70 16.26
N ARG A 8 39.35 -0.63 16.26
CA ARG A 8 38.40 -1.77 16.37
C ARG A 8 37.27 -1.59 17.44
N PRO A 9 36.21 -2.44 17.53
CA PRO A 9 36.22 -3.89 17.23
C PRO A 9 34.93 -4.59 16.68
N GLN A 10 35.21 -5.75 16.05
CA GLN A 10 34.60 -7.09 16.13
C GLN A 10 33.07 -7.24 16.27
N ASN A 11 32.47 -7.99 15.33
CA ASN A 11 31.78 -9.22 15.75
C ASN A 11 31.77 -10.26 14.62
N THR A 12 32.68 -11.22 14.73
CA THR A 12 32.77 -12.42 13.90
C THR A 12 31.68 -13.39 14.32
N PHE A 13 30.77 -13.73 13.42
CA PHE A 13 30.02 -14.98 13.53
C PHE A 13 30.23 -15.77 12.25
N ILE A 14 31.24 -16.65 12.30
CA ILE A 14 31.34 -17.78 11.40
C ILE A 14 30.36 -18.81 11.94
N SER A 15 29.38 -19.23 11.14
CA SER A 15 28.86 -20.59 11.26
C SER A 15 28.60 -21.15 9.88
N LEU A 16 29.38 -22.17 9.56
CA LEU A 16 29.10 -23.12 8.49
C LEU A 16 27.71 -23.72 8.72
N ASN A 17 26.90 -23.90 7.68
CA ASN A 17 26.71 -25.25 7.16
C ASN A 17 25.90 -25.31 5.85
N PRO A 18 26.20 -26.31 5.00
CA PRO A 18 25.54 -26.59 3.72
C PRO A 18 24.28 -27.44 3.95
N THR A 19 23.73 -28.01 2.87
CA THR A 19 22.60 -28.96 2.77
C THR A 19 21.20 -28.33 2.75
N ARG A 20 20.23 -28.80 1.97
CA ARG A 20 20.11 -29.84 0.93
C ARG A 20 18.67 -29.72 0.44
N THR A 21 18.44 -30.01 -0.85
CA THR A 21 17.13 -30.20 -1.46
C THR A 21 16.10 -30.84 -0.52
N ASN A 22 14.90 -30.26 -0.44
CA ASN A 22 13.72 -31.05 -0.09
C ASN A 22 12.43 -30.43 -0.65
N ASN A 23 11.86 -31.11 -1.63
CA ASN A 23 10.44 -31.02 -1.96
C ASN A 23 9.62 -31.35 -0.71
N ARG A 24 8.97 -30.37 -0.10
CA ARG A 24 7.84 -30.66 0.81
C ARG A 24 6.70 -29.69 0.59
N ALA A 25 5.57 -30.32 0.29
CA ALA A 25 4.24 -29.77 0.08
C ALA A 25 3.96 -28.50 0.88
N GLN A 26 3.47 -27.48 0.17
CA GLN A 26 2.82 -26.33 0.77
C GLN A 26 1.51 -26.80 1.44
N PRO A 27 1.32 -26.66 2.76
CA PRO A 27 -0.02 -26.70 3.31
C PRO A 27 -0.71 -25.40 2.92
N ILE A 28 -1.68 -25.47 2.01
CA ILE A 28 -2.55 -24.34 1.70
C ILE A 28 -3.39 -24.07 2.95
N ARG A 29 -2.96 -23.09 3.76
CA ARG A 29 -3.81 -22.50 4.79
C ARG A 29 -4.74 -21.53 4.08
N THR A 30 -5.86 -22.04 3.59
CA THR A 30 -7.03 -21.22 3.22
C THR A 30 -7.56 -20.57 4.49
N LEU A 31 -6.98 -19.43 4.86
CA LEU A 31 -7.65 -18.51 5.76
C LEU A 31 -8.64 -17.73 4.90
N ALA A 32 -9.94 -18.04 5.03
CA ALA A 32 -11.01 -17.21 4.52
C ALA A 32 -10.78 -15.78 5.05
N GLN A 33 -10.24 -14.93 4.18
CA GLN A 33 -10.00 -13.54 4.50
C GLN A 33 -11.38 -12.87 4.44
N PRO A 34 -11.92 -12.32 5.55
CA PRO A 34 -13.06 -11.43 5.44
C PRO A 34 -12.60 -10.32 4.50
N GLN A 35 -13.34 -10.07 3.42
CA GLN A 35 -12.96 -9.12 2.39
C GLN A 35 -12.47 -7.84 3.06
N ARG A 36 -11.15 -7.66 3.01
CA ARG A 36 -10.47 -6.52 3.59
C ARG A 36 -11.06 -5.34 2.83
N LEU A 37 -11.92 -4.56 3.49
CA LEU A 37 -12.38 -3.26 3.03
C LEU A 37 -11.16 -2.61 2.38
N SER A 38 -11.22 -2.45 1.06
CA SER A 38 -10.11 -1.99 0.22
C SER A 38 -9.41 -0.87 0.97
N PRO A 39 -8.07 -0.87 1.08
CA PRO A 39 -7.37 0.17 1.82
C PRO A 39 -7.91 1.48 1.31
N ALA A 40 -8.67 2.20 2.15
CA ALA A 40 -9.20 3.50 1.83
C ALA A 40 -8.01 4.24 1.25
N SER A 41 -8.12 4.62 -0.02
CA SER A 41 -7.01 5.19 -0.75
C SER A 41 -6.43 6.27 0.14
N PRO A 42 -5.15 6.21 0.55
CA PRO A 42 -4.57 7.17 1.50
C PRO A 42 -4.71 8.61 1.00
N PHE A 43 -5.05 8.74 -0.28
CA PHE A 43 -5.43 9.93 -1.01
C PHE A 43 -6.96 10.00 -1.16
N CYS A 44 -7.65 10.28 -0.06
CA CYS A 44 -9.08 10.65 -0.07
C CYS A 44 -9.20 12.17 -0.24
N PHE A 45 -9.03 12.64 -1.47
CA PHE A 45 -9.18 14.05 -1.81
C PHE A 45 -9.73 14.22 -3.23
N ASP A 46 -10.38 15.35 -3.47
CA ASP A 46 -10.91 15.70 -4.78
C ASP A 46 -9.78 16.16 -5.71
N ARG A 47 -9.66 15.51 -6.88
CA ARG A 47 -8.64 15.79 -7.88
C ARG A 47 -8.96 16.98 -8.77
N ASP A 48 -10.24 17.26 -9.02
CA ASP A 48 -10.68 18.38 -9.89
C ASP A 48 -10.89 19.70 -9.12
N GLY A 49 -10.47 19.70 -7.85
CA GLY A 49 -10.69 20.81 -6.92
C GLY A 49 -12.03 20.73 -6.20
N SER A 50 -12.04 21.06 -4.92
CA SER A 50 -13.23 20.98 -4.08
C SER A 50 -14.35 21.91 -4.54
N GLU A 51 -14.03 23.10 -5.08
CA GLU A 51 -15.00 24.05 -5.65
C GLU A 51 -15.87 23.40 -6.74
N ARG A 52 -15.23 22.78 -7.74
CA ARG A 52 -15.94 22.11 -8.84
C ARG A 52 -16.70 20.89 -8.36
N CYS A 53 -16.12 20.11 -7.45
CA CYS A 53 -16.77 18.92 -6.95
C CYS A 53 -18.01 19.25 -6.11
N VAL A 54 -18.05 20.38 -5.39
CA VAL A 54 -19.23 20.87 -4.67
C VAL A 54 -20.40 21.13 -5.61
N ASP A 55 -20.16 21.79 -6.75
CA ASP A 55 -21.18 22.03 -7.77
C ASP A 55 -21.74 20.73 -8.38
N TRP A 56 -20.94 19.66 -8.36
CA TRP A 56 -21.26 18.38 -8.98
C TRP A 56 -21.74 17.30 -8.01
N VAL A 57 -21.86 17.59 -6.71
CA VAL A 57 -22.38 16.65 -5.69
C VAL A 57 -23.71 15.99 -6.08
N PRO A 58 -24.68 16.68 -6.71
CA PRO A 58 -25.93 16.04 -7.14
C PRO A 58 -25.71 14.89 -8.15
N TYR A 59 -24.59 14.90 -8.87
CA TYR A 59 -24.25 13.91 -9.88
C TYR A 59 -23.45 12.72 -9.35
N CYS A 60 -23.09 12.69 -8.06
CA CYS A 60 -22.35 11.58 -7.45
C CYS A 60 -23.02 10.21 -7.70
N ARG A 61 -24.36 10.17 -7.79
CA ARG A 61 -25.13 8.93 -8.06
C ARG A 61 -25.74 8.89 -9.46
N SER A 62 -25.42 9.85 -10.32
CA SER A 62 -25.90 9.85 -11.70
C SER A 62 -25.12 8.82 -12.51
N GLU A 63 -25.78 7.87 -13.17
CA GLU A 63 -25.12 6.84 -13.97
C GLU A 63 -24.16 7.42 -15.01
N ARG A 64 -24.53 8.55 -15.62
CA ARG A 64 -23.73 9.24 -16.64
C ARG A 64 -22.42 9.80 -16.10
N PHE A 65 -22.40 10.24 -14.85
CA PHE A 65 -21.26 10.94 -14.25
C PHE A 65 -20.58 10.15 -13.14
N PHE A 66 -21.11 8.98 -12.77
CA PHE A 66 -20.63 8.15 -11.68
C PHE A 66 -19.14 7.83 -11.79
N THR A 67 -18.67 7.43 -12.97
CA THR A 67 -17.25 7.11 -13.20
C THR A 67 -16.35 8.32 -12.98
N TYR A 68 -16.79 9.49 -13.46
CA TYR A 68 -16.05 10.74 -13.30
C TYR A 68 -16.04 11.17 -11.82
N MET A 69 -17.20 11.19 -11.16
CA MET A 69 -17.33 11.49 -9.73
C MET A 69 -16.48 10.55 -8.87
N ARG A 70 -16.47 9.25 -9.18
CA ARG A 70 -15.66 8.24 -8.47
C ARG A 70 -14.16 8.37 -8.69
N THR A 71 -13.73 9.04 -9.75
CA THR A 71 -12.31 9.22 -10.05
C THR A 71 -11.78 10.56 -9.53
N TYR A 72 -12.61 11.61 -9.63
CA TYR A 72 -12.19 12.99 -9.46
C TYR A 72 -12.76 13.67 -8.21
N CYS A 73 -13.94 13.26 -7.74
CA CYS A 73 -14.64 13.88 -6.61
C CYS A 73 -14.88 12.85 -5.48
N THR A 74 -13.89 12.00 -5.21
CA THR A 74 -14.03 10.88 -4.26
C THR A 74 -14.35 11.33 -2.85
N ARG A 75 -13.78 12.45 -2.41
CA ARG A 75 -14.00 12.99 -1.07
C ARG A 75 -15.34 13.71 -0.99
N SER A 76 -15.66 14.56 -1.97
CA SER A 76 -16.93 15.28 -2.03
C SER A 76 -18.14 14.34 -2.15
N CYS A 77 -17.98 13.22 -2.86
CA CYS A 77 -19.03 12.21 -3.02
C CYS A 77 -19.04 11.10 -1.95
N GLY A 78 -18.04 11.05 -1.05
CA GLY A 78 -17.95 10.03 0.00
C GLY A 78 -17.69 8.60 -0.53
N PHE A 79 -16.92 8.46 -1.61
CA PHE A 79 -16.49 7.16 -2.14
C PHE A 79 -15.27 6.58 -1.43
N CYS A 80 -14.58 7.45 -0.71
CA CYS A 80 -13.75 7.16 0.44
C CYS A 80 -14.48 7.74 1.68
#